data_AF-A0A951YDZ4-F1
#
_entry.id   AF-A0A951YDZ4-F1
#
_cell.length_a   1.000
_cell.length_b   1.000
_cell.length_c   1.000
_cell.angle_alpha   90.00
_cell.angle_beta   90.00
_cell.angle_gamma   90.00
#
_symmetry.space_group_name_H-M   'P 1'
#
loop_
_entity.id
_entity.type
_entity.pdbx_description
1 polymer ?
#
loop_
_entity_poly.entity_id
_entity_poly.type
_entity_poly.pdbx_seq_one_letter_code
_entity_poly.pdbx_strand_id
1 'polypeptide(L)' 'DETSALFDSHQDGLLAPPVYTRPADFRGWKVPEVLLSGDPKKVDEWRHEQSLKRTAERRPDLLEDFGE' A
#
# COMPACT_ATOMS: atom_id res chain seq x y z
N ASP A 1 1.38 -16.89 10.47
CA ASP A 1 2.02 -15.72 9.84
C ASP A 1 1.26 -14.50 10.30
N GLU A 2 1.86 -13.73 11.21
CA GLU A 2 1.19 -12.70 12.02
C GLU A 2 1.49 -11.28 11.53
N THR A 3 2.08 -11.17 10.32
CA THR A 3 2.58 -9.90 9.77
C THR A 3 1.49 -8.97 9.25
N SER A 4 0.23 -9.43 9.15
CA SER A 4 -0.89 -8.57 8.73
C SER A 4 -1.14 -7.39 9.66
N ALA A 5 -0.83 -7.52 10.97
CA ALA A 5 -0.99 -6.42 11.92
C ALA A 5 0.02 -5.29 11.69
N LEU A 6 1.23 -5.60 11.23
CA LEU A 6 2.28 -4.62 10.93
C LEU A 6 1.95 -3.75 9.71
N PHE A 7 1.07 -4.22 8.82
CA PHE A 7 0.65 -3.49 7.62
C PHE A 7 -0.82 -3.05 7.67
N ASP A 8 -1.47 -3.13 8.85
CA ASP A 8 -2.84 -2.68 9.01
C ASP A 8 -2.91 -1.14 9.02
N SER A 9 -4.02 -0.59 8.53
CA SER A 9 -4.20 0.85 8.24
C SER A 9 -4.15 1.78 9.46
N HIS A 10 -3.90 1.25 10.66
CA HIS A 10 -4.01 1.96 11.94
C HIS A 10 -2.69 2.07 12.71
N GLN A 11 -1.58 1.50 12.21
CA GLN A 11 -0.29 1.57 12.90
C GLN A 11 0.46 2.89 12.64
N ASP A 12 0.36 3.44 11.43
CA ASP A 12 1.16 4.60 10.99
C ASP A 12 0.30 5.78 10.48
N GLY A 13 -1.01 5.81 10.81
CA GLY A 13 -1.94 6.84 10.31
C GLY A 13 -2.16 6.84 8.80
N LEU A 14 -1.57 5.89 8.07
CA LEU A 14 -1.74 5.75 6.64
C LEU A 14 -2.73 4.63 6.30
N LEU A 15 -3.54 4.87 5.27
CA LEU A 15 -4.42 3.85 4.71
C LEU A 15 -3.63 2.70 4.10
N ALA A 16 -4.07 1.46 4.30
CA ALA A 16 -3.37 0.29 3.77
C ALA A 16 -3.17 0.36 2.24
N PRO A 17 -2.00 -0.09 1.76
CA PRO A 17 -1.71 -0.14 0.34
C PRO A 17 -2.68 -1.07 -0.41
N PRO A 18 -2.85 -0.88 -1.73
CA PRO A 18 -3.66 -1.78 -2.54
C PRO A 18 -3.05 -3.18 -2.57
N VAL A 19 -3.91 -4.18 -2.37
CA VAL A 19 -3.54 -5.60 -2.35
C VAL A 19 -3.90 -6.24 -3.69
N TYR A 20 -2.95 -6.98 -4.26
CA TYR A 20 -3.12 -7.71 -5.52
C TYR A 20 -2.99 -9.20 -5.28
N THR A 21 -3.76 -9.98 -6.03
CA THR A 21 -3.70 -11.44 -6.03
C THR A 21 -3.82 -11.96 -7.46
N ARG A 22 -3.61 -13.26 -7.66
CA ARG A 22 -3.75 -13.89 -8.98
C ARG A 22 -5.20 -13.80 -9.47
N PRO A 23 -5.45 -13.66 -10.79
CA PRO A 23 -4.49 -13.64 -11.90
C PRO A 23 -3.76 -12.28 -12.10
N ALA A 24 -2.66 -12.28 -12.85
CA ALA A 24 -1.83 -11.09 -13.09
C ALA A 24 -2.52 -9.98 -13.93
N ASP A 25 -3.52 -10.36 -14.73
CA ASP A 25 -4.45 -9.44 -15.38
C ASP A 25 -5.87 -9.89 -15.01
N PHE A 26 -6.64 -8.99 -14.43
CA PHE A 26 -8.05 -9.24 -14.13
C PHE A 26 -8.90 -8.10 -14.68
N ARG A 27 -9.71 -8.37 -15.71
CA ARG A 27 -10.59 -7.36 -16.34
C ARG A 27 -9.83 -6.11 -16.82
N GLY A 28 -8.59 -6.26 -17.29
CA GLY A 28 -7.72 -5.16 -17.70
C GLY A 28 -6.99 -4.45 -16.56
N TRP A 29 -7.19 -4.87 -15.31
CA TRP A 29 -6.41 -4.43 -14.16
C TRP A 29 -5.16 -5.30 -14.05
N LYS A 30 -4.02 -4.71 -14.40
CA LYS A 30 -2.73 -5.39 -14.35
C LYS A 30 -2.08 -5.24 -12.99
N VAL A 31 -1.48 -6.32 -12.50
CA VAL A 31 -0.60 -6.28 -11.34
C VAL A 31 0.64 -5.44 -11.70
N PRO A 32 1.00 -4.44 -10.88
CA PRO A 32 2.21 -3.64 -11.07
C PRO A 32 3.46 -4.52 -11.19
N GLU A 33 4.34 -4.20 -12.14
CA GLU A 33 5.57 -4.96 -12.39
C GLU A 33 6.49 -5.05 -11.16
N VAL A 34 6.47 -4.02 -10.30
CA VAL A 34 7.20 -4.02 -9.02
C VAL A 34 6.73 -5.14 -8.08
N LEU A 35 5.45 -5.49 -8.10
CA LEU A 35 4.92 -6.62 -7.32
C LEU A 35 5.28 -7.97 -7.95
N LEU A 36 5.67 -7.98 -9.23
CA LEU A 36 6.09 -9.16 -9.97
C LEU A 36 7.62 -9.34 -9.98
N SER A 37 8.40 -8.32 -9.59
CA SER A 37 9.87 -8.33 -9.72
C SER A 37 10.56 -9.25 -8.71
N GLY A 38 9.87 -9.67 -7.65
CA GLY A 38 10.44 -10.48 -6.57
C GLY A 38 11.42 -9.71 -5.66
N ASP A 39 11.53 -8.39 -5.80
CA ASP A 39 12.37 -7.54 -4.95
C ASP A 39 11.59 -7.04 -3.72
N PRO A 40 11.79 -7.61 -2.52
CA PRO A 40 11.01 -7.22 -1.34
C PRO A 40 11.18 -5.75 -0.97
N LYS A 41 12.38 -5.18 -1.18
CA LYS A 41 12.66 -3.76 -0.90
C LYS A 41 11.85 -2.82 -1.80
N LYS A 42 11.76 -3.12 -3.10
CA LYS A 42 10.98 -2.30 -4.05
C LYS A 42 9.48 -2.45 -3.79
N VAL A 43 9.05 -3.65 -3.42
CA VAL A 43 7.65 -3.91 -3.04
C VAL A 43 7.27 -3.10 -1.80
N ASP A 44 8.13 -3.05 -0.79
CA ASP A 44 7.91 -2.29 0.44
C ASP A 44 7.84 -0.78 0.17
N GLU A 45 8.83 -0.24 -0.56
CA GLU A 45 8.86 1.17 -0.96
C GLU A 45 7.60 1.54 -1.76
N TRP A 46 7.23 0.72 -2.75
CA TRP A 46 6.02 0.94 -3.53
C TRP A 46 4.75 0.89 -2.68
N ARG A 47 4.66 -0.06 -1.73
CA ARG A 47 3.51 -0.16 -0.81
C ARG A 47 3.40 1.11 0.04
N HIS A 48 4.50 1.59 0.60
CA HIS A 48 4.53 2.82 1.37
C HIS A 48 4.08 4.03 0.53
N GLU A 49 4.61 4.19 -0.69
CA GLU A 49 4.19 5.25 -1.61
C GLU A 49 2.69 5.18 -1.97
N GLN A 50 2.16 3.99 -2.22
CA GLN A 50 0.73 3.82 -2.51
C GLN A 50 -0.15 4.13 -1.30
N SER A 51 0.32 3.76 -0.11
CA SER A 51 -0.35 4.07 1.16
C SER A 51 -0.43 5.58 1.38
N LEU A 52 0.68 6.30 1.19
CA LEU A 52 0.71 7.77 1.23
C LEU A 52 -0.24 8.40 0.21
N LYS A 53 -0.17 7.99 -1.07
CA LYS A 53 -1.05 8.53 -2.12
C LYS A 53 -2.52 8.31 -1.80
N ARG A 54 -2.89 7.08 -1.41
CA ARG A 54 -4.26 6.73 -1.06
C ARG A 54 -4.76 7.52 0.14
N THR A 55 -3.90 7.75 1.12
CA THR A 55 -4.22 8.57 2.30
C THR A 55 -4.43 10.01 1.89
N ALA A 56 -3.50 10.62 1.14
CA ALA A 56 -3.64 11.99 0.62
C ALA A 56 -4.92 12.18 -0.21
N GLU A 57 -5.30 11.20 -1.03
CA GLU A 57 -6.48 11.29 -1.90
C GLU A 57 -7.81 11.08 -1.17
N ARG A 58 -7.85 10.19 -0.16
CA ARG A 58 -9.11 9.78 0.49
C ARG A 58 -9.31 10.33 1.89
N ARG A 59 -8.22 10.53 2.61
CA ARG A 59 -8.16 10.93 4.02
C ARG A 59 -6.96 11.85 4.26
N PRO A 60 -6.89 13.01 3.57
CA PRO A 60 -5.80 13.96 3.78
C PRO A 60 -5.70 14.42 5.24
N ASP A 61 -6.81 14.39 5.97
CA ASP A 61 -6.90 14.66 7.40
C ASP A 61 -5.98 13.77 8.25
N LEU A 62 -5.74 12.51 7.84
CA LEU A 62 -4.83 11.62 8.56
C LEU A 62 -3.34 11.98 8.40
N LEU A 63 -2.99 12.74 7.34
CA LEU A 63 -1.62 13.24 7.15
C LEU A 63 -1.35 14.49 7.98
N GLU A 64 -2.38 15.29 8.25
CA GLU A 64 -2.28 16.48 9.08
C GLU A 64 -2.07 16.10 10.56
N ASP A 65 -2.77 15.06 11.04
CA ASP A 65 -2.67 14.55 12.42
C ASP A 65 -1.27 13.98 12.75
N PHE A 66 -0.52 13.52 11.73
CA PHE A 66 0.85 13.01 11.89
C PHE A 66 1.92 14.12 12.00
N GLY A 67 1.54 15.38 11.76
CA GLY A 67 2.44 16.52 11.71
C GLY A 67 2.53 17.35 13.00
N GLU A 68 1.77 17.01 14.05
CA GLU A 68 1.78 17.68 15.37
C GLU A 68 2.70 17.01 16.40
#